data_AF-A0A4R2LMB7-F1
#
_entry.id   AF-A0A4R2LMB7-F1
#
_cell.length_a   1.000
_cell.length_b   1.000
_cell.length_c   1.000
_cell.angle_alpha   90.00
_cell.angle_beta   90.00
_cell.angle_gamma   90.00
#
_symmetry.space_group_name_H-M   'P 1'
#
loop_
_entity.id
_entity.type
_entity.pdbx_description
1 polymer ?
#
loop_
_entity_poly.entity_id
_entity_poly.type
_entity_poly.pdbx_seq_one_letter_code
_entity_poly.pdbx_strand_id
1 'polypeptide(L)'
;MQPSPLIDILRQLIDMDPLRSMRQIALACGIKPSTLSRMLSGVISDPRDHQLAPLAARYGLSVEQLRGRAEIDWEAVRCRLQGASQPPPQRDAQTIANMRLALIQHIASGSPEEIERLTRILRIPVDDALPGLSGVDKPTNNHR
;
A
#
# COMPACT_ATOMS: atom_id res chain seq x y z
N MET A 1 -16.62 -37.79 4.21
CA MET A 1 -16.72 -37.06 2.91
C MET A 1 -15.34 -36.55 2.60
N GLN A 2 -14.73 -37.02 1.50
CA GLN A 2 -13.46 -36.45 1.05
C GLN A 2 -13.70 -34.98 0.68
N PRO A 3 -12.87 -34.03 1.12
CA PRO A 3 -12.98 -32.66 0.64
C PRO A 3 -12.76 -32.67 -0.87
N SER A 4 -13.72 -32.12 -1.62
CA SER A 4 -13.55 -32.01 -3.07
C SER A 4 -12.34 -31.09 -3.32
N PRO A 5 -11.41 -31.45 -4.22
CA PRO A 5 -10.21 -30.64 -4.50
C PRO A 5 -10.57 -29.21 -4.90
N LEU A 6 -11.73 -29.01 -5.54
CA LEU A 6 -12.33 -27.71 -5.83
C LEU A 6 -12.49 -26.84 -4.57
N ILE A 7 -13.00 -27.39 -3.47
CA ILE A 7 -13.28 -26.64 -2.24
C ILE A 7 -11.98 -26.15 -1.62
N ASP A 8 -10.95 -27.00 -1.59
CA ASP A 8 -9.65 -26.64 -1.02
C ASP A 8 -8.97 -25.55 -1.87
N ILE A 9 -9.01 -25.68 -3.20
CA ILE A 9 -8.52 -24.67 -4.13
C ILE A 9 -9.25 -23.34 -3.93
N LEU A 10 -10.59 -23.36 -3.86
CA LEU A 10 -11.38 -22.14 -3.67
C LEU A 10 -11.10 -21.48 -2.31
N ARG A 11 -10.90 -22.26 -1.25
CA ARG A 11 -10.53 -21.73 0.07
C ARG A 11 -9.17 -21.06 0.03
N GLN A 12 -8.19 -21.70 -0.61
CA GLN A 12 -6.85 -21.15 -0.74
C GLN A 12 -6.85 -19.86 -1.58
N LEU A 13 -7.65 -19.81 -2.65
CA LEU A 13 -7.83 -18.59 -3.45
C LEU A 13 -8.47 -17.45 -2.65
N ILE A 14 -9.47 -17.74 -1.82
CA ILE A 14 -10.13 -16.74 -0.97
C ILE A 14 -9.19 -16.22 0.11
N ASP A 15 -8.38 -17.10 0.72
CA ASP A 15 -7.41 -16.72 1.74
C ASP A 15 -6.32 -15.79 1.19
N MET A 16 -5.94 -15.99 -0.08
CA MET A 16 -4.98 -15.12 -0.77
C MET A 16 -5.60 -13.86 -1.39
N ASP A 17 -6.94 -13.78 -1.49
CA ASP A 17 -7.60 -12.65 -2.15
C ASP A 17 -7.49 -11.40 -1.26
N PRO A 18 -7.05 -10.25 -1.80
CA PRO A 18 -7.00 -9.00 -1.04
C PRO A 18 -8.39 -8.55 -0.54
N LEU A 19 -9.47 -8.99 -1.20
CA LEU A 19 -10.83 -8.76 -0.74
C LEU A 19 -11.12 -9.71 0.43
N ARG A 20 -10.92 -9.23 1.65
CA ARG A 20 -11.15 -9.99 2.90
C ARG A 20 -12.59 -10.49 3.12
N SER A 21 -13.53 -10.18 2.23
CA SER A 21 -14.93 -10.57 2.33
C SER A 21 -15.39 -11.42 1.16
N MET A 22 -15.91 -12.60 1.46
CA MET A 22 -16.50 -13.52 0.48
C MET A 22 -17.59 -12.87 -0.39
N ARG A 23 -18.37 -11.94 0.18
CA ARG A 23 -19.38 -11.18 -0.55
C ARG A 23 -18.74 -10.27 -1.61
N GLN A 24 -17.65 -9.61 -1.26
CA GLN A 24 -16.92 -8.73 -2.18
C GLN A 24 -16.25 -9.53 -3.29
N ILE A 25 -15.64 -10.67 -2.96
CA ILE A 25 -15.07 -11.61 -3.95
C ILE A 25 -16.16 -12.05 -4.94
N ALA A 26 -17.30 -12.54 -4.44
CA ALA A 26 -18.40 -12.98 -5.29
C ALA A 26 -18.88 -11.88 -6.24
N LEU A 27 -19.10 -10.68 -5.73
CA LEU A 27 -19.51 -9.52 -6.53
C LEU A 27 -18.46 -9.15 -7.58
N ALA A 28 -17.17 -9.17 -7.21
CA ALA A 28 -16.09 -8.84 -8.12
C ALA A 28 -15.85 -9.91 -9.20
N CYS A 29 -16.28 -11.16 -8.96
CA CYS A 29 -16.35 -12.22 -9.95
C CYS A 29 -17.65 -12.20 -10.78
N GLY A 30 -18.61 -11.32 -10.49
CA GLY A 30 -19.91 -11.31 -11.17
C GLY A 30 -20.82 -12.49 -10.82
N ILE A 31 -20.58 -13.17 -9.69
CA ILE A 31 -21.41 -14.29 -9.20
C ILE A 31 -22.21 -13.88 -7.97
N LYS A 32 -23.35 -14.55 -7.75
CA LYS A 32 -24.15 -14.32 -6.54
C LYS A 32 -23.38 -14.82 -5.31
N PRO A 33 -23.34 -14.07 -4.18
CA PRO A 33 -22.69 -14.52 -2.95
C PRO A 33 -23.22 -15.87 -2.43
N SER A 34 -24.52 -16.12 -2.61
CA SER A 34 -25.14 -17.41 -2.27
C SER A 34 -24.63 -18.57 -3.12
N THR A 35 -24.26 -18.33 -4.38
CA THR A 35 -23.67 -19.34 -5.25
C THR A 35 -22.27 -19.73 -4.77
N LEU A 36 -21.42 -18.74 -4.47
CA LEU A 36 -20.07 -18.99 -3.94
C LEU A 36 -20.12 -19.73 -2.60
N SER A 37 -21.01 -19.31 -1.70
CA SER A 37 -21.22 -19.98 -0.41
C SER A 37 -21.65 -21.44 -0.57
N ARG A 38 -22.54 -21.74 -1.53
CA ARG A 38 -22.98 -23.11 -1.84
C ARG A 38 -21.90 -24.00 -2.45
N MET A 39 -20.97 -23.43 -3.21
CA MET A 39 -19.80 -24.17 -3.73
C MET A 39 -18.84 -24.52 -2.59
N LEU A 40 -18.55 -23.57 -1.70
CA LEU A 40 -17.64 -23.75 -0.56
C LEU A 40 -18.18 -24.72 0.51
N SER A 41 -19.50 -24.79 0.66
CA SER A 41 -20.15 -25.75 1.57
C SER A 41 -20.33 -27.14 0.93
N GLY A 42 -19.97 -27.31 -0.34
CA GLY A 42 -20.11 -28.59 -1.07
C GLY A 42 -21.54 -28.94 -1.47
N VAL A 43 -22.51 -28.05 -1.23
CA VAL A 43 -23.91 -28.23 -1.68
C VAL A 43 -23.99 -28.31 -3.20
N ILE A 44 -23.12 -27.57 -3.89
CA ILE A 44 -22.90 -27.71 -5.33
C ILE A 44 -21.61 -28.52 -5.49
N SER A 45 -21.76 -29.84 -5.67
CA SER A 45 -20.62 -30.75 -5.79
C SER A 45 -19.94 -30.67 -7.16
N ASP A 46 -20.69 -30.30 -8.21
CA ASP A 46 -20.18 -30.13 -9.58
C ASP A 46 -20.71 -28.82 -10.19
N PRO A 47 -20.06 -27.68 -9.90
CA PRO A 47 -20.45 -26.41 -10.51
C PRO A 47 -20.22 -26.44 -12.03
N ARG A 48 -21.15 -25.84 -12.77
CA ARG A 48 -21.03 -25.77 -14.23
C ARG A 48 -19.93 -24.80 -14.64
N ASP A 49 -19.36 -25.00 -15.81
CA ASP A 49 -18.25 -24.19 -16.32
C ASP A 49 -18.58 -22.70 -16.37
N HIS A 50 -19.83 -22.32 -16.69
CA HIS A 50 -20.26 -20.92 -16.68
C HIS A 50 -20.19 -20.26 -15.28
N GLN A 51 -20.20 -21.06 -14.21
CA GLN A 51 -20.09 -20.59 -12.83
C GLN A 51 -18.63 -20.53 -12.36
N LEU A 52 -17.78 -21.40 -12.90
CA LEU A 52 -16.35 -21.44 -12.62
C LEU A 52 -15.55 -20.46 -13.49
N ALA A 53 -15.95 -20.23 -14.73
CA ALA A 53 -15.26 -19.36 -15.67
C ALA A 53 -15.00 -17.94 -15.13
N PRO A 54 -15.95 -17.27 -14.44
CA PRO A 54 -15.71 -15.94 -13.88
C PRO A 54 -14.70 -15.96 -12.72
N LEU A 55 -14.72 -17.03 -11.90
CA LEU A 55 -13.73 -17.24 -10.85
C LEU A 55 -12.35 -17.50 -11.46
N ALA A 56 -12.28 -18.39 -12.44
CA ALA A 56 -11.06 -18.75 -13.15
C ALA A 56 -10.43 -17.51 -13.80
N ALA A 57 -11.24 -16.70 -14.49
CA ALA A 57 -10.81 -15.46 -15.12
C ALA A 57 -10.21 -14.45 -14.13
N ARG A 58 -10.83 -14.27 -12.94
CA ARG A 58 -10.30 -13.36 -11.91
C ARG A 58 -8.90 -13.77 -11.44
N TYR A 59 -8.69 -15.06 -11.23
CA TYR A 59 -7.42 -15.58 -10.70
C TYR A 59 -6.40 -15.91 -11.81
N GLY A 60 -6.77 -15.75 -13.08
CA GLY A 60 -5.93 -16.14 -14.22
C GLY A 60 -5.68 -17.65 -14.27
N LEU A 61 -6.70 -18.44 -13.93
CA LEU A 61 -6.68 -19.90 -13.94
C LEU A 61 -7.64 -20.43 -15.02
N SER A 62 -7.47 -21.70 -15.37
CA SER A 62 -8.44 -22.46 -16.18
C SER A 62 -9.49 -23.13 -15.30
N VAL A 63 -10.62 -23.49 -15.90
CA VAL A 63 -11.68 -24.25 -15.22
C VAL A 63 -11.17 -25.63 -14.76
N GLU A 64 -10.33 -26.28 -15.56
CA GLU A 64 -9.73 -27.58 -15.21
C GLU A 64 -8.77 -27.49 -14.02
N GLN A 65 -8.02 -26.39 -13.91
CA GLN A 65 -7.21 -26.08 -12.73
C GLN A 65 -8.09 -25.93 -11.48
N LEU A 66 -9.19 -25.17 -11.55
CA LEU A 66 -10.12 -25.05 -10.42
C LEU A 66 -10.73 -26.38 -10.00
N ARG A 67 -10.99 -27.28 -10.95
CA ARG A 67 -11.48 -28.65 -10.69
C ARG A 67 -10.43 -29.58 -10.08
N GLY A 68 -9.17 -29.15 -9.99
CA GLY A 68 -8.05 -29.97 -9.54
C GLY A 68 -7.59 -31.02 -10.55
N ARG A 69 -7.92 -30.84 -11.84
CA ARG A 69 -7.51 -31.73 -12.94
C ARG A 69 -6.21 -31.30 -13.62
N ALA A 70 -5.74 -30.10 -13.30
CA ALA A 70 -4.49 -29.54 -13.79
C ALA A 70 -3.76 -28.86 -12.64
N GLU A 71 -2.42 -28.84 -12.72
CA GLU A 71 -1.58 -28.21 -11.71
C GLU A 71 -1.76 -26.69 -11.68
N ILE A 72 -1.72 -26.12 -10.47
CA ILE A 72 -1.84 -24.69 -10.23
C ILE A 72 -0.48 -24.16 -9.80
N ASP A 73 0.03 -23.20 -10.55
CA ASP A 73 1.17 -22.39 -10.12
C ASP A 73 0.70 -21.32 -9.13
N TRP A 74 0.78 -21.65 -7.85
CA TRP A 74 0.37 -20.77 -6.75
C TRP A 74 1.23 -19.52 -6.64
N GLU A 75 2.50 -19.56 -7.06
CA GLU A 75 3.37 -18.40 -7.03
C GLU A 75 2.96 -17.38 -8.09
N ALA A 76 2.65 -17.85 -9.31
CA ALA A 76 2.12 -17.00 -10.36
C ALA A 76 0.76 -16.40 -10.00
N VAL A 77 -0.13 -17.17 -9.35
CA VAL A 77 -1.43 -16.65 -8.86
C VAL A 77 -1.22 -15.57 -7.81
N ARG A 78 -0.34 -15.80 -6.82
CA ARG A 78 0.00 -14.81 -5.79
C ARG A 78 0.60 -13.55 -6.40
N CYS A 79 1.54 -13.70 -7.33
CA CYS A 79 2.16 -12.58 -8.02
C CYS A 79 1.14 -11.73 -8.79
N ARG A 80 0.10 -12.33 -9.40
CA ARG A 80 -0.99 -11.59 -10.06
C ARG A 80 -1.89 -10.86 -9.07
N LEU A 81 -2.28 -11.53 -7.98
CA LEU A 81 -3.12 -10.94 -6.94
C LEU A 81 -2.40 -9.81 -6.19
N GLN A 82 -1.09 -9.96 -5.98
CA GLN A 82 -0.22 -8.97 -5.35
C GLN A 82 0.27 -7.90 -6.33
N GLY A 83 0.38 -8.18 -7.63
CA GLY A 83 0.77 -7.21 -8.66
C GLY A 83 -0.26 -6.12 -8.91
N ALA A 84 -1.52 -6.34 -8.53
CA ALA A 84 -2.54 -5.29 -8.40
C ALA A 84 -2.41 -4.47 -7.10
N SER A 85 -1.59 -4.94 -6.16
CA SER A 85 -1.16 -4.23 -4.97
C SER A 85 0.34 -3.94 -5.07
N GLN A 86 0.71 -2.95 -5.88
CA GLN A 86 1.81 -2.11 -5.42
C GLN A 86 1.37 -1.64 -4.02
N PRO A 87 2.03 -2.06 -2.91
CA PRO A 87 1.72 -1.43 -1.63
C PRO A 87 1.89 0.07 -1.87
N PRO A 88 1.05 0.96 -1.30
CA PRO A 88 1.44 2.38 -1.25
C PRO A 88 2.89 2.37 -0.76
N PRO A 89 3.83 3.10 -1.38
CA PRO A 89 5.20 3.09 -0.91
C PRO A 89 5.09 3.29 0.58
N GLN A 90 5.46 2.28 1.37
CA GLN A 90 5.65 2.50 2.79
C GLN A 90 6.61 3.66 2.75
N ARG A 91 6.14 4.83 3.17
CA ARG A 91 6.99 6.01 3.28
C ARG A 91 7.95 5.59 4.37
N ASP A 92 8.99 4.87 3.96
CA ASP A 92 10.01 4.35 4.83
C ASP A 92 10.46 5.56 5.64
N ALA A 93 10.71 5.38 6.93
CA ALA A 93 11.26 6.46 7.75
C ALA A 93 12.46 7.13 7.05
N GLN A 94 13.16 6.36 6.19
CA GLN A 94 14.18 6.79 5.25
C GLN A 94 13.71 7.83 4.21
N THR A 95 12.58 7.67 3.53
CA THR A 95 12.07 8.67 2.57
C THR A 95 11.65 9.96 3.26
N ILE A 96 11.04 9.86 4.45
CA ILE A 96 10.68 11.03 5.26
C ILE A 96 11.94 11.74 5.79
N ALA A 97 12.96 10.99 6.20
CA ALA A 97 14.26 11.53 6.61
C ALA A 97 15.00 12.19 5.44
N ASN A 98 14.99 11.57 4.25
CA ASN A 98 15.62 12.13 3.05
C ASN A 98 14.91 13.40 2.57
N MET A 99 13.57 13.45 2.65
CA MET A 99 12.81 14.69 2.38
C MET A 99 13.11 15.78 3.40
N ARG A 100 13.22 15.45 4.69
CA ARG A 100 13.61 16.41 5.75
C ARG A 100 15.02 16.94 5.54
N LEU A 101 15.98 16.09 5.18
CA LEU A 101 17.36 16.51 4.93
C LEU A 101 17.46 17.42 3.69
N ALA A 102 16.72 17.10 2.62
CA ALA A 102 16.65 17.95 1.43
C ALA A 102 16.06 19.34 1.72
N LEU A 103 15.04 19.42 2.57
CA LEU A 103 14.41 20.68 2.96
C LEU A 103 15.33 21.54 3.84
N ILE A 104 16.08 20.92 4.75
CA ILE A 104 17.10 21.59 5.59
C ILE A 104 18.26 22.10 4.73
N GLN A 105 18.72 21.33 3.75
CA GLN A 105 19.77 21.76 2.81
C GLN A 105 19.31 22.93 1.94
N HIS A 106 18.04 22.96 1.54
CA HIS A 106 17.49 24.07 0.74
C HIS A 106 17.38 25.38 1.54
N ILE A 107 16.99 25.30 2.82
CA ILE A 107 16.97 26.44 3.74
C ILE A 107 18.40 26.94 4.02
N ALA A 108 19.37 26.04 4.15
CA ALA A 108 20.77 26.39 4.34
C ALA A 108 21.44 27.00 3.09
N SER A 109 20.86 26.79 1.90
CA SER A 109 21.28 27.41 0.63
C SER A 109 20.47 28.66 0.26
N GLY A 110 19.48 29.05 1.07
CA GLY A 110 18.67 30.24 0.84
C GLY A 110 19.52 31.50 1.00
N SER A 111 19.77 32.20 -0.11
CA SER A 111 20.36 33.54 -0.09
C SER A 111 19.58 34.44 0.89
N PRO A 112 20.27 35.38 1.59
CA PRO A 112 19.64 36.23 2.61
C PRO A 112 18.40 37.00 2.09
N GLU A 113 18.31 37.21 0.78
CA GLU A 113 17.19 37.84 0.09
C GLU A 113 15.86 37.03 0.17
N GLU A 114 15.94 35.70 0.25
CA GLU A 114 14.77 34.82 0.29
C GLU A 114 14.16 34.75 1.69
N ILE A 115 15.00 34.84 2.73
CA ILE A 115 14.60 34.96 4.13
C ILE A 115 13.89 36.30 4.38
N GLU A 116 14.38 37.39 3.78
CA GLU A 116 13.76 38.73 3.88
C GLU A 116 12.40 38.80 3.15
N ARG A 117 12.26 38.10 2.01
CA ARG A 117 10.96 37.97 1.32
C ARG A 117 9.94 37.18 2.13
N LEU A 118 10.33 36.05 2.71
CA LEU A 118 9.41 35.19 3.47
C LEU A 118 8.99 35.82 4.81
N THR A 119 9.88 36.51 5.50
CA THR A 119 9.55 37.26 6.74
C THR A 119 8.59 38.42 6.48
N ARG A 120 8.71 39.10 5.33
CA ARG A 120 7.78 40.16 4.91
C ARG A 120 6.38 39.63 4.61
N ILE A 121 6.25 38.41 4.07
CA ILE A 121 4.97 37.77 3.77
C ILE A 121 4.30 37.22 5.02
N LEU A 122 5.08 36.64 5.94
CA LEU A 122 4.54 35.97 7.14
C LEU A 122 4.35 36.91 8.34
N ARG A 123 4.82 38.17 8.27
CA ARG A 123 4.63 39.20 9.30
C ARG A 123 5.04 38.75 10.71
N ILE A 124 6.03 37.88 10.81
CA ILE A 124 6.61 37.42 12.07
C ILE A 124 7.79 38.34 12.38
N PRO A 125 7.84 39.01 13.55
CA PRO A 125 9.02 39.79 13.94
C PRO A 125 10.21 38.84 14.15
N VAL A 126 11.33 39.15 13.51
CA VAL A 126 12.59 38.38 13.51
C VAL A 126 13.34 38.46 14.86
N ASP A 127 12.78 39.15 15.86
CA ASP A 127 13.50 39.48 17.10
C ASP A 127 13.44 38.41 18.20
N ASP A 128 12.52 37.44 18.13
CA ASP A 128 12.26 36.52 19.27
C ASP A 128 12.87 35.11 19.10
N ALA A 129 13.61 34.86 18.01
CA ALA A 129 14.09 33.51 17.68
C ALA A 129 15.50 33.17 18.18
N LEU A 130 16.16 33.99 19.02
CA LEU A 130 17.49 33.66 19.56
C LEU A 130 17.76 34.25 20.96
N PRO A 131 17.32 33.60 22.07
CA PRO A 131 17.99 33.76 23.35
C PRO A 131 19.13 32.75 23.42
N GLY A 132 20.39 33.17 23.26
CA GLY A 132 21.49 32.23 23.56
C GLY A 132 22.90 32.50 23.06
N LEU A 133 23.23 33.62 22.41
CA LEU A 133 24.63 33.93 22.05
C LEU A 133 25.07 35.30 22.56
N SER A 134 24.96 35.51 23.88
CA SER A 134 25.81 36.48 24.57
C SER A 134 26.92 35.72 25.27
N GLY A 135 28.02 35.53 24.56
CA GLY A 135 29.26 35.01 25.13
C GLY A 135 30.47 35.41 24.28
N VAL A 136 31.20 36.44 24.75
CA VAL A 136 32.69 36.54 24.76
C VAL A 136 33.35 36.82 23.38
N ASP A 137 34.24 37.80 23.12
CA ASP A 137 35.20 38.60 23.91
C ASP A 137 35.70 39.84 23.10
N LYS A 138 35.93 41.00 23.78
CA LYS A 138 37.02 42.03 23.67
C LYS A 138 37.48 42.63 22.30
N PRO A 139 38.07 43.87 22.24
CA PRO A 139 39.03 44.42 23.20
C PRO A 139 38.93 45.92 23.57
N THR A 140 39.72 46.25 24.60
CA THR A 140 40.11 47.55 25.14
C THR A 140 40.65 48.54 24.10
N ASN A 141 40.25 49.83 24.15
CA ASN A 141 41.20 50.96 24.24
C ASN A 141 40.52 52.29 24.61
N ASN A 142 41.27 53.09 25.39
CA ASN A 142 41.00 54.39 25.99
C ASN A 142 40.70 55.56 25.04
N HIS A 143 40.27 56.67 25.66
CA HIS A 143 40.47 58.13 25.39
C HIS A 143 39.09 58.82 25.52
N ARG A 144 38.84 59.82 26.37
CA ARG A 144 39.67 60.76 27.14
C ARG A 144 38.77 61.41 28.20
#